data_AF-A0A2I0F0B6-F1
#
_entry.id   AF-A0A2I0F0B6-F1
#
_cell.length_a   1.000
_cell.length_b   1.000
_cell.length_c   1.000
_cell.angle_alpha   90.00
_cell.angle_beta   90.00
_cell.angle_gamma   90.00
#
_symmetry.space_group_name_H-M   'P 1'
#
loop_
_entity.id
_entity.type
_entity.pdbx_description
1 polymer ?
#
loop_
_entity_poly.entity_id
_entity_poly.type
_entity_poly.pdbx_seq_one_letter_code
_entity_poly.pdbx_strand_id
1 'polypeptide(L)'
;LGWQDVPSHESIYQHIYTDKKAGGDLHNALRCQKRYKRRYLQGNDRRGKIANRCDITERPSIIDTRSRIGDYEGDTVVGHGHQGVLVTLVDRTTRETKIKALPNRKAKAVTQACIDMLKGE
;
A
#
# COMPACT_ATOMS: atom_id res chain seq x y z
N LEU A 1 0.11 -25.38 -5.70
CA LEU A 1 1.43 -25.52 -6.35
C LEU A 1 2.09 -24.14 -6.31
N GLY A 2 3.21 -23.85 -5.68
CA GLY A 2 4.19 -24.67 -4.97
C GLY A 2 5.38 -23.75 -4.67
N TRP A 3 5.44 -23.20 -3.46
CA TRP A 3 6.59 -22.44 -2.93
C TRP A 3 6.61 -22.55 -1.40
N GLN A 4 6.43 -23.77 -0.85
CA GLN A 4 6.55 -24.00 0.59
C GLN A 4 8.03 -24.14 1.02
N ASP A 5 8.90 -24.57 0.11
CA ASP A 5 10.31 -24.86 0.38
C ASP A 5 11.27 -23.78 -0.14
N VAL A 6 10.74 -22.64 -0.61
CA VAL A 6 11.59 -21.57 -1.15
C VAL A 6 11.71 -20.45 -0.13
N PRO A 7 12.93 -20.19 0.39
CA PRO A 7 13.13 -19.12 1.34
C PRO A 7 12.77 -17.78 0.70
N SER A 8 12.00 -16.97 1.43
CA SER A 8 11.72 -15.60 1.01
C SER A 8 13.02 -14.79 0.96
N HIS A 9 13.06 -13.76 0.13
CA HIS A 9 14.19 -12.83 0.07
C HIS A 9 14.52 -12.26 1.47
N GLU A 10 13.49 -12.01 2.28
CA GLU A 10 13.65 -11.53 3.65
C GLU A 10 14.32 -12.58 4.55
N SER A 11 13.93 -13.84 4.45
CA SER A 11 14.55 -14.94 5.21
C SER A 11 16.05 -15.07 4.91
N ILE A 12 16.45 -14.93 3.65
CA ILE A 12 17.85 -14.92 3.23
C ILE A 12 18.60 -13.73 3.85
N TYR A 13 18.03 -12.52 3.80
CA TYR A 13 18.64 -11.35 4.41
C TYR A 13 18.76 -11.47 5.94
N GLN A 14 17.73 -11.99 6.61
CA GLN A 14 17.76 -12.20 8.06
C GLN A 14 18.83 -13.23 8.47
N HIS A 15 19.04 -14.27 7.67
CA HIS A 15 20.12 -15.23 7.88
C HIS A 15 21.49 -14.55 7.76
N ILE A 16 21.73 -13.80 6.68
CA ILE A 16 22.98 -13.06 6.46
C ILE A 16 23.23 -12.02 7.56
N TYR A 17 22.19 -11.35 8.05
CA TYR A 17 22.32 -10.37 9.14
C TYR A 17 22.57 -11.03 10.50
N THR A 18 22.00 -12.22 10.74
CA THR A 18 22.27 -13.01 11.94
C THR A 18 23.71 -13.52 11.95
N ASP A 19 24.17 -14.10 10.84
CA ASP A 19 25.55 -14.53 10.63
C ASP A 19 26.54 -13.38 10.89
N LYS A 20 26.31 -12.21 10.27
CA LYS A 20 27.12 -11.02 10.49
C LYS A 20 27.17 -10.58 11.96
N LYS A 21 26.04 -10.65 12.69
CA LYS A 21 25.99 -10.31 14.12
C LYS A 21 26.79 -11.31 14.97
N ALA A 22 26.85 -12.57 14.54
CA ALA A 22 27.65 -13.62 15.16
C ALA A 22 29.13 -13.58 14.77
N GLY A 23 29.54 -12.65 13.89
CA GLY A 23 30.92 -12.49 13.43
C GLY A 23 31.25 -13.22 12.13
N GLY A 24 30.26 -13.77 11.44
CA GLY A 24 30.42 -14.41 10.13
C GLY A 24 30.60 -13.44 8.97
N ASP A 25 30.93 -14.01 7.80
CA ASP A 25 31.43 -13.30 6.63
C ASP A 25 30.48 -13.36 5.41
N LEU A 26 29.30 -13.98 5.52
CA LEU A 26 28.35 -14.13 4.40
C LEU A 26 27.97 -12.77 3.78
N HIS A 27 27.93 -11.72 4.59
CA HIS A 27 27.61 -10.38 4.13
C HIS A 27 28.59 -9.82 3.10
N ASN A 28 29.83 -10.36 3.01
CA ASN A 28 30.84 -9.95 2.04
C ASN A 28 30.48 -10.37 0.60
N ALA A 29 29.67 -11.41 0.43
CA ALA A 29 29.21 -11.89 -0.87
C ALA A 29 28.07 -11.01 -1.46
N LEU A 30 27.50 -10.09 -0.68
CA LEU A 30 26.47 -9.18 -1.17
C LEU A 30 27.06 -8.19 -2.18
N ARG A 31 26.35 -7.98 -3.29
CA ARG A 31 26.76 -7.05 -4.37
C ARG A 31 27.06 -5.63 -3.87
N CYS A 32 26.35 -5.17 -2.84
CA CYS A 32 26.47 -3.80 -2.34
C CYS A 32 27.15 -3.78 -0.96
N GLN A 33 28.46 -3.55 -0.95
CA GLN A 33 29.26 -3.34 0.27
C GLN A 33 29.26 -1.88 0.75
N LYS A 34 28.38 -1.03 0.21
CA LYS A 34 28.37 0.39 0.56
C LYS A 34 27.93 0.54 2.00
N ARG A 35 28.75 1.23 2.81
CA ARG A 35 28.36 1.65 4.16
C ARG A 35 27.03 2.40 4.07
N TYR A 36 26.00 1.89 4.73
CA TYR A 36 24.69 2.55 4.80
C TYR A 36 24.88 3.95 5.38
N LYS A 37 24.79 4.97 4.52
CA LYS A 37 24.72 6.35 4.97
C LYS A 37 23.30 6.59 5.45
N ARG A 38 23.11 6.67 6.77
CA ARG A 38 21.89 7.26 7.32
C ARG A 38 21.76 8.64 6.69
N ARG A 39 20.67 8.89 5.96
CA ARG A 39 20.27 10.24 5.57
C ARG A 39 19.86 10.96 6.86
N TYR A 40 20.84 11.47 7.60
CA TYR A 40 20.58 12.45 8.63
C TYR A 40 19.96 13.66 7.91
N LEU A 41 18.80 14.11 8.38
CA LEU A 41 18.10 15.34 7.95
C LEU A 41 17.31 15.25 6.64
N GLN A 42 16.39 14.30 6.51
CA GLN A 42 15.06 14.76 6.08
C GLN A 42 14.40 15.26 7.36
N GLY A 43 14.25 16.58 7.50
CA GLY A 43 13.47 17.16 8.60
C GLY A 43 12.12 16.46 8.69
N ASN A 44 11.53 16.44 9.90
CA ASN A 44 10.21 15.84 10.13
C ASN A 44 9.29 16.13 8.95
N ASP A 45 8.70 15.07 8.39
CA ASP A 45 7.80 15.17 7.24
C ASP A 45 6.73 16.24 7.51
N ARG A 46 6.85 17.38 6.84
CA ARG A 46 5.98 18.55 7.05
C ARG A 46 4.54 18.30 6.62
N ARG A 47 4.27 17.19 5.92
CA ARG A 47 2.91 16.81 5.50
C ARG A 47 2.01 16.43 6.67
N GLY A 48 2.59 16.13 7.84
CA GLY A 48 1.84 15.66 9.00
C GLY A 48 1.32 14.23 8.81
N LYS A 49 0.74 13.66 9.87
CA LYS A 49 0.01 12.40 9.80
C LYS A 49 -1.46 12.70 9.52
N ILE A 50 -2.15 11.80 8.82
CA ILE A 50 -3.60 11.87 8.66
C ILE A 50 -4.24 11.76 10.04
N ALA A 51 -4.91 12.82 10.49
CA ALA A 51 -5.63 12.83 11.75
C ALA A 51 -6.79 11.84 11.69
N ASN A 52 -7.02 11.14 12.81
CA ASN A 52 -8.12 10.17 12.95
C ASN A 52 -8.14 9.09 11.85
N ARG A 53 -6.98 8.68 11.34
CA ARG A 53 -6.91 7.50 10.47
C ARG A 53 -7.34 6.26 11.27
N CYS A 54 -8.22 5.45 10.70
CA CYS A 54 -8.46 4.10 11.17
C CYS A 54 -7.34 3.20 10.62
N ASP A 55 -6.77 2.34 11.45
CA ASP A 55 -5.73 1.43 10.98
C ASP A 55 -6.36 0.28 10.21
N ILE A 56 -5.68 -0.23 9.17
CA ILE A 56 -6.21 -1.33 8.36
C ILE A 56 -6.39 -2.61 9.18
N THR A 57 -5.64 -2.74 10.27
CA THR A 57 -5.75 -3.86 11.21
C THR A 57 -7.04 -3.83 12.03
N GLU A 58 -7.70 -2.67 12.14
CA GLU A 58 -8.95 -2.52 12.91
C GLU A 58 -10.19 -2.97 12.13
N ARG A 59 -10.04 -3.25 10.83
CA ARG A 59 -11.18 -3.65 10.00
C ARG A 59 -11.74 -5.01 10.46
N PRO A 60 -13.07 -5.23 10.40
CA PRO A 60 -13.67 -6.52 10.73
C PRO A 60 -13.13 -7.68 9.88
N SER A 61 -12.88 -8.83 10.50
CA SER A 61 -12.36 -10.03 9.83
C SER A 61 -13.25 -10.56 8.71
N ILE A 62 -14.56 -10.26 8.75
CA ILE A 62 -15.52 -10.62 7.71
C ILE A 62 -15.18 -9.99 6.33
N ILE A 63 -14.41 -8.91 6.28
CA ILE A 63 -14.00 -8.28 5.02
C ILE A 63 -13.01 -9.18 4.24
N ASP A 64 -12.25 -10.01 4.96
CA ASP A 64 -11.27 -10.91 4.34
C ASP A 64 -11.91 -12.16 3.73
N THR A 65 -13.10 -12.54 4.18
CA THR A 65 -13.84 -13.66 3.59
C THR A 65 -14.46 -13.31 2.24
N ARG A 66 -14.63 -12.00 1.94
CA ARG A 66 -15.28 -11.50 0.71
C ARG A 66 -16.62 -12.19 0.45
N SER A 67 -17.43 -12.34 1.49
CA SER A 67 -18.68 -13.09 1.45
C SER A 67 -19.93 -12.22 1.37
N ARG A 68 -19.79 -10.88 1.40
CA ARG A 68 -20.92 -9.93 1.32
C ARG A 68 -20.63 -8.80 0.34
N ILE A 69 -21.68 -8.26 -0.25
CA ILE A 69 -21.63 -7.09 -1.12
C ILE A 69 -21.59 -5.83 -0.25
N GLY A 70 -20.89 -4.78 -0.71
CA GLY A 70 -20.82 -3.47 -0.07
C GLY A 70 -19.47 -3.14 0.57
N ASP A 71 -18.52 -4.08 0.57
CA ASP A 71 -17.15 -3.83 1.03
C ASP A 71 -16.31 -3.33 -0.16
N TYR A 72 -16.28 -2.00 -0.34
CA TYR A 72 -15.61 -1.34 -1.45
C TYR A 72 -14.13 -1.01 -1.16
N GLU A 73 -13.27 -1.21 -2.16
CA GLU A 73 -11.89 -0.71 -2.20
C GLU A 73 -11.79 0.46 -3.17
N GLY A 74 -11.23 1.59 -2.71
CA GLY A 74 -11.13 2.81 -3.50
C GLY A 74 -9.70 3.19 -3.84
N ASP A 75 -9.45 3.54 -5.10
CA ASP A 75 -8.16 4.08 -5.55
C ASP A 75 -8.34 5.35 -6.41
N THR A 76 -7.32 6.21 -6.42
CA THR A 76 -7.26 7.41 -7.27
C THR A 76 -6.12 7.29 -8.28
N VAL A 77 -6.49 7.09 -9.53
CA VAL A 77 -5.55 7.01 -10.65
C VAL A 77 -5.27 8.42 -11.18
N VAL A 78 -3.99 8.76 -11.29
CA VAL A 78 -3.54 10.03 -11.88
C VAL A 78 -2.77 9.70 -13.16
N GLY A 79 -3.19 10.30 -14.27
CA GLY A 79 -2.56 10.05 -15.56
C GLY A 79 -1.16 10.64 -15.67
N HIS A 80 -0.47 10.26 -16.75
CA HIS A 80 0.88 10.73 -17.05
C HIS A 80 0.95 12.27 -17.08
N GLY A 81 2.05 12.84 -16.59
CA GLY A 81 2.20 14.30 -16.53
C GLY A 81 1.19 14.99 -15.61
N HIS A 82 0.58 14.25 -14.67
CA HIS A 82 -0.51 14.71 -13.81
C HIS A 82 -1.77 15.17 -14.58
N GLN A 83 -1.95 14.68 -15.81
CA GLN A 83 -3.10 14.98 -16.63
C GLN A 83 -4.17 13.91 -16.44
N GLY A 84 -5.38 14.34 -16.09
CA GLY A 84 -6.50 13.44 -15.82
C GLY A 84 -6.45 12.80 -14.44
N VAL A 85 -7.63 12.66 -13.83
CA VAL A 85 -7.82 11.99 -12.55
C VAL A 85 -9.04 11.09 -12.66
N LEU A 86 -8.91 9.85 -12.22
CA LEU A 86 -10.02 8.92 -12.07
C LEU A 86 -10.08 8.48 -10.61
N VAL A 87 -11.28 8.38 -10.07
CA VAL A 87 -11.53 7.63 -8.86
C VAL A 87 -12.19 6.31 -9.25
N THR A 88 -11.76 5.23 -8.61
CA THR A 88 -12.29 3.88 -8.77
C THR A 88 -12.83 3.40 -7.43
N LEU A 89 -13.96 2.69 -7.45
CA LEU A 89 -14.51 1.95 -6.32
C LEU A 89 -14.82 0.55 -6.79
N VAL A 90 -14.23 -0.45 -6.15
CA VAL A 90 -14.35 -1.87 -6.52
C VAL A 90 -14.98 -2.63 -5.37
N ASP A 91 -16.14 -3.26 -5.61
CA ASP A 91 -16.69 -4.20 -4.63
C ASP A 91 -15.79 -5.44 -4.54
N ARG A 92 -15.36 -5.80 -3.34
CA ARG A 92 -14.37 -6.87 -3.14
C ARG A 92 -14.93 -8.27 -3.42
N THR A 93 -16.25 -8.44 -3.42
CA THR A 93 -16.94 -9.72 -3.60
C THR A 93 -17.29 -9.95 -5.07
N THR A 94 -18.00 -9.01 -5.70
CA THR A 94 -18.45 -9.10 -7.10
C THR A 94 -17.39 -8.67 -8.11
N ARG A 95 -16.41 -7.87 -7.67
CA ARG A 95 -15.44 -7.16 -8.53
C ARG A 95 -16.07 -6.13 -9.46
N GLU A 96 -17.33 -5.78 -9.24
CA GLU A 96 -17.96 -4.65 -9.92
C GLU A 96 -17.13 -3.40 -9.64
N THR A 97 -16.81 -2.66 -10.71
CA THR A 97 -15.94 -1.49 -10.66
C THR A 97 -16.68 -0.26 -11.14
N LYS A 98 -16.85 0.70 -10.25
CA LYS A 98 -17.39 2.03 -10.54
C LYS A 98 -16.23 2.99 -10.77
N ILE A 99 -16.28 3.79 -11.84
CA ILE A 99 -15.21 4.72 -12.21
C ILE A 99 -15.81 6.09 -12.51
N LYS A 100 -15.20 7.16 -11.99
CA LYS A 100 -15.59 8.54 -12.29
C LYS A 100 -14.37 9.40 -12.58
N ALA A 101 -14.41 10.11 -13.71
CA ALA A 101 -13.40 11.11 -14.06
C ALA A 101 -13.60 12.38 -13.22
N LEU A 102 -12.50 12.97 -12.76
CA LEU A 102 -12.48 14.15 -11.91
C LEU A 102 -11.59 15.26 -12.51
N PRO A 103 -11.94 16.53 -12.27
CA PRO A 103 -11.11 17.66 -12.73
C PRO A 103 -9.78 17.76 -11.98
N ASN A 104 -9.66 17.16 -10.79
CA ASN A 104 -8.44 17.15 -9.98
C ASN A 104 -8.51 16.09 -8.86
N ARG A 105 -7.37 15.83 -8.22
CA ARG A 105 -7.21 14.86 -7.11
C ARG A 105 -7.45 15.44 -5.71
N LYS A 106 -8.11 16.61 -5.60
CA LYS A 106 -8.33 17.24 -4.29
C LYS A 106 -9.35 16.44 -3.50
N ALA A 107 -9.13 16.32 -2.19
CA ALA A 107 -9.97 15.54 -1.28
C ALA A 107 -11.47 15.82 -1.47
N LYS A 108 -11.89 17.10 -1.51
CA LYS A 108 -13.30 17.48 -1.69
C LYS A 108 -13.93 16.89 -2.97
N ALA A 109 -13.20 16.90 -4.08
CA ALA A 109 -13.70 16.37 -5.35
C ALA A 109 -13.81 14.84 -5.31
N VAL A 110 -12.80 14.17 -4.74
CA VAL A 110 -12.79 12.71 -4.57
C VAL A 110 -13.90 12.26 -3.62
N THR A 111 -14.05 12.91 -2.46
CA THR A 111 -15.10 12.61 -1.49
C THR A 111 -16.49 12.73 -2.10
N GLN A 112 -16.79 13.84 -2.78
CA GLN A 112 -18.10 14.02 -3.41
C GLN A 112 -18.35 12.94 -4.47
N ALA A 113 -17.33 12.60 -5.27
CA ALA A 113 -17.44 11.55 -6.27
C ALA A 113 -17.74 10.18 -5.65
N CYS A 114 -17.07 9.81 -4.55
CA CYS A 114 -17.35 8.57 -3.84
C CYS A 114 -18.78 8.53 -3.28
N ILE A 115 -19.24 9.63 -2.66
CA ILE A 115 -20.61 9.75 -2.14
C ILE A 115 -21.63 9.57 -3.27
N ASP A 116 -21.43 10.24 -4.40
CA ASP A 116 -22.35 10.16 -5.53
C ASP A 116 -22.42 8.74 -6.11
N MET A 117 -21.27 8.05 -6.24
CA MET A 117 -21.19 6.70 -6.82
C MET A 117 -21.76 5.60 -5.92
N LEU A 118 -21.74 5.82 -4.60
CA LEU A 118 -22.28 4.89 -3.61
C LEU A 118 -23.71 5.25 -3.19
N LYS A 119 -24.30 6.30 -3.79
CA LYS A 119 -25.66 6.72 -3.46
C LYS A 119 -26.67 5.67 -3.96
N GLY A 120 -27.36 5.01 -3.04
CA GLY A 120 -28.37 3.99 -3.35
C GLY A 120 -27.87 2.56 -3.35
N GLU A 121 -26.60 2.36 -2.97
CA GLU A 121 -26.07 1.06 -2.53
C GLU A 121 -26.60 0.66 -1.15
#